data_AF-J9FBU6-F1
#
_entry.id   AF-J9FBU6-F1
#
_cell.length_a   1.000
_cell.length_b   1.000
_cell.length_c   1.000
_cell.angle_alpha   90.00
_cell.angle_beta   90.00
_cell.angle_gamma   90.00
#
_symmetry.space_group_name_H-M   'P 1'
#
loop_
_entity.id
_entity.type
_entity.pdbx_description
1 polymer ?
#
loop_
_entity_poly.entity_id
_entity_poly.type
_entity_poly.pdbx_seq_one_letter_code
_entity_poly.pdbx_strand_id
1 'polypeptide(L)'
;MADEASSSNEIRRNLRSHSTNLIQYETEDFETSYDNIDIMQWEDDDIALRLAASKSCLLPNRPTAQEMNAFPELKKSRGSTALYLYLRNKLLQMWHRNPRIELTFQDFMSELSSPYDSDPLFVRRIYEFLQRFGYINVGIFNRISPSPKMHPRRVIIIGAGIAGIIAARQLKFFGLDAIILEARSRIGGRISTYIKPLTDTTSMEIVAELGASFIYGA
;
A
#
# COMPACT_ATOMS: atom_id res chain seq x y z
N MET A 1 41.14 34.52 -15.71
CA MET A 1 41.83 33.71 -14.67
C MET A 1 41.14 34.02 -13.36
N ALA A 2 40.51 33.00 -12.75
CA ALA A 2 39.78 32.97 -11.46
C ALA A 2 38.58 33.94 -11.37
N ASP A 3 37.36 33.58 -11.00
CA ASP A 3 36.88 32.58 -10.04
C ASP A 3 35.51 32.02 -10.46
N GLU A 4 35.38 30.70 -10.58
CA GLU A 4 34.09 30.02 -10.83
C GLU A 4 33.89 28.78 -9.92
N ALA A 5 34.55 28.74 -8.77
CA ALA A 5 34.55 27.57 -7.88
C ALA A 5 33.74 27.72 -6.57
N SER A 6 33.03 28.84 -6.35
CA SER A 6 32.32 29.08 -5.08
C SER A 6 30.81 28.80 -5.09
N SER A 7 30.16 28.64 -6.24
CA SER A 7 28.69 28.52 -6.32
C SER A 7 28.16 27.08 -6.16
N SER A 8 28.98 26.06 -6.47
CA SER A 8 28.54 24.66 -6.47
C SER A 8 28.40 24.04 -5.07
N ASN A 9 28.99 24.64 -4.03
CA ASN A 9 28.91 24.16 -2.65
C ASN A 9 27.72 24.75 -1.86
N GLU A 10 27.12 25.85 -2.33
CA GLU A 10 25.95 26.46 -1.69
C GLU A 10 24.64 25.79 -2.13
N ILE A 11 24.60 25.29 -3.36
CA ILE A 11 23.46 24.56 -3.94
C ILE A 11 23.28 23.16 -3.32
N ARG A 12 24.36 22.54 -2.82
CA ARG A 12 24.28 21.23 -2.13
C ARG A 12 23.76 21.31 -0.69
N ARG A 13 23.72 22.50 -0.07
CA ARG A 13 23.21 22.67 1.30
C ARG A 13 21.71 22.94 1.39
N ASN A 14 21.08 23.39 0.31
CA ASN A 14 19.66 23.81 0.32
C ASN A 14 18.62 22.72 -0.03
N LEU A 15 19.03 21.46 -0.20
CA LEU A 15 18.12 20.31 -0.37
C LEU A 15 17.58 19.73 0.96
N ARG A 16 17.88 20.35 2.10
CA ARG A 16 17.46 19.90 3.44
C ARG A 16 16.41 20.76 4.15
N SER A 17 15.93 21.86 3.55
CA SER A 17 15.12 22.86 4.29
C SER A 17 13.61 22.86 4.03
N HIS A 18 13.07 21.97 3.20
CA HIS A 18 11.60 21.87 3.03
C HIS A 18 11.03 20.70 3.81
N SER A 19 11.24 20.77 5.12
CA SER A 19 10.53 20.03 6.14
C SER A 19 9.05 20.44 6.10
N THR A 20 8.21 19.56 5.55
CA THR A 20 6.80 19.49 5.90
C THR A 20 6.67 19.44 7.41
N ASN A 21 5.75 20.23 7.98
CA ASN A 21 5.38 20.23 9.40
C ASN A 21 5.10 18.80 9.90
N LEU A 22 6.17 18.13 10.33
CA LEU A 22 6.14 17.03 11.26
C LEU A 22 5.85 17.69 12.59
N ILE A 23 4.69 17.37 13.16
CA ILE A 23 4.48 17.58 14.59
C ILE A 23 5.65 16.87 15.26
N GLN A 24 6.55 17.63 15.89
CA GLN A 24 7.61 17.08 16.74
C GLN A 24 6.91 16.43 17.93
N TYR A 25 6.57 15.15 17.78
CA TYR A 25 6.35 14.31 18.94
C TYR A 25 7.73 14.04 19.52
N GLU A 26 7.97 14.55 20.73
CA GLU A 26 9.05 14.07 21.57
C GLU A 26 8.92 12.55 21.64
N THR A 27 9.88 11.85 21.04
CA THR A 27 10.08 10.42 21.26
C THR A 27 10.63 10.28 22.67
N GLU A 28 9.75 10.30 23.67
CA GLU A 28 10.03 9.56 24.88
C GLU A 28 10.07 8.09 24.47
N ASP A 29 11.28 7.51 24.48
CA ASP A 29 11.53 6.09 24.26
C ASP A 29 10.85 5.28 25.38
N PHE A 30 9.52 5.12 25.31
CA PHE A 30 8.82 4.10 26.07
C PHE A 30 9.14 2.76 25.41
N GLU A 31 10.06 2.02 26.02
CA GLU A 31 10.40 0.65 25.64
C GLU A 31 9.23 -0.28 26.03
N THR A 32 8.13 -0.21 25.28
CA THR A 32 6.94 -1.04 25.49
C THR A 32 7.29 -2.49 25.11
N SER A 33 7.58 -3.34 26.10
CA SER A 33 7.75 -4.78 25.89
C SER A 33 6.38 -5.45 25.75
N TYR A 34 6.18 -6.14 24.64
CA TYR A 34 4.98 -6.96 24.39
C TYR A 34 5.22 -8.45 24.68
N ASP A 35 6.30 -8.79 25.37
CA ASP A 35 6.68 -10.19 25.61
C ASP A 35 5.67 -10.93 26.54
N ASN A 36 4.82 -10.18 27.23
CA ASN A 36 3.74 -10.70 28.08
C ASN A 36 2.38 -10.85 27.38
N ILE A 37 2.27 -10.50 26.08
CA ILE A 37 1.04 -10.72 25.33
C ILE A 37 0.97 -12.19 24.94
N ASP A 38 -0.01 -12.92 25.48
CA ASP A 38 -0.31 -14.29 25.06
C ASP A 38 -1.02 -14.26 23.69
N ILE A 39 -0.21 -14.26 22.63
CA ILE A 39 -0.67 -14.23 21.24
C ILE A 39 -1.18 -15.62 20.80
N MET A 40 -0.99 -16.67 21.62
CA MET A 40 -1.32 -18.06 21.28
C MET A 40 -2.74 -18.47 21.68
N GLN A 41 -3.53 -17.58 22.28
CA GLN A 41 -4.83 -17.94 22.84
C GLN A 41 -5.91 -18.30 21.77
N TRP A 42 -5.62 -18.17 20.48
CA TRP A 42 -6.59 -18.37 19.39
C TRP A 42 -5.98 -19.12 18.20
N GLU A 43 -5.75 -20.43 18.35
CA GLU A 43 -5.39 -21.33 17.25
C GLU A 43 -6.49 -21.44 16.17
N ASP A 44 -7.75 -21.07 16.48
CA ASP A 44 -8.90 -21.28 15.58
C ASP A 44 -8.99 -20.28 14.40
N ASP A 45 -8.42 -19.07 14.51
CA ASP A 45 -8.37 -18.06 13.43
C ASP A 45 -7.06 -18.11 12.60
N ASP A 46 -6.13 -18.99 12.98
CA ASP A 46 -4.77 -19.06 12.47
C ASP A 46 -4.72 -19.34 10.97
N ILE A 47 -5.60 -20.22 10.46
CA ILE A 47 -5.62 -20.57 9.03
C ILE A 47 -6.02 -19.36 8.16
N ALA A 48 -7.08 -18.62 8.54
CA ALA A 48 -7.55 -17.50 7.74
C ALA A 48 -6.53 -16.36 7.69
N LEU A 49 -5.86 -16.09 8.81
CA LEU A 49 -4.77 -15.12 8.90
C LEU A 49 -3.56 -15.54 8.06
N ARG A 50 -3.17 -16.81 8.11
CA ARG A 50 -2.07 -17.35 7.29
C ARG A 50 -2.38 -17.27 5.81
N LEU A 51 -3.60 -17.65 5.42
CA LEU A 51 -4.05 -17.57 4.03
C LEU A 51 -4.08 -16.13 3.52
N ALA A 52 -4.47 -15.16 4.37
CA ALA A 52 -4.44 -13.75 4.00
C ALA A 52 -3.01 -13.28 3.71
N ALA A 53 -2.03 -13.62 4.56
CA ALA A 53 -0.63 -13.31 4.31
C ALA A 53 -0.13 -13.92 2.99
N SER A 54 -0.38 -15.21 2.78
CA SER A 54 0.04 -15.93 1.57
C SER A 54 -0.58 -15.34 0.31
N LYS A 55 -1.88 -14.98 0.33
CA LYS A 55 -2.55 -14.29 -0.79
C LYS A 55 -1.96 -12.92 -1.10
N SER A 56 -1.33 -12.27 -0.12
CA SER A 56 -0.59 -11.02 -0.29
C SER A 56 0.89 -11.22 -0.61
N CYS A 57 1.33 -12.45 -0.93
CA CYS A 57 2.72 -12.81 -1.19
C CYS A 57 3.66 -12.52 0.00
N LEU A 58 3.14 -12.67 1.24
CA LEU A 58 3.89 -12.47 2.47
C LEU A 58 3.98 -13.77 3.27
N LEU A 59 5.10 -13.97 3.97
CA LEU A 59 5.22 -15.07 4.92
C LEU A 59 4.40 -14.74 6.17
N PRO A 60 3.51 -15.63 6.63
CA PRO A 60 2.62 -15.33 7.74
C PRO A 60 3.35 -15.21 9.09
N ASN A 61 4.44 -15.95 9.25
CA ASN A 61 5.19 -16.10 10.50
C ASN A 61 6.55 -15.38 10.48
N ARG A 62 6.83 -14.58 9.45
CA ARG A 62 8.12 -13.89 9.33
C ARG A 62 7.98 -12.55 8.59
N PRO A 63 8.55 -11.46 9.13
CA PRO A 63 8.60 -10.19 8.42
C PRO A 63 9.63 -10.22 7.28
N THR A 64 9.31 -9.53 6.20
CA THR A 64 10.18 -9.26 5.04
C THR A 64 11.26 -8.23 5.39
N ALA A 65 12.29 -8.11 4.55
CA ALA A 65 13.31 -7.07 4.73
C ALA A 65 12.73 -5.64 4.71
N GLN A 66 11.68 -5.41 3.91
CA GLN A 66 11.00 -4.12 3.83
C GLN A 66 10.25 -3.79 5.13
N GLU A 67 9.56 -4.78 5.70
CA GLU A 67 8.91 -4.64 7.02
C GLU A 67 9.97 -4.41 8.11
N MET A 68 11.06 -5.19 8.13
CA MET A 68 12.15 -5.03 9.10
C MET A 68 12.88 -3.68 9.03
N ASN A 69 12.83 -3.01 7.88
CA ASN A 69 13.38 -1.66 7.72
C ASN A 69 12.40 -0.58 8.23
N ALA A 70 11.10 -0.81 8.09
CA ALA A 70 10.06 0.12 8.57
C ALA A 70 9.77 0.00 10.07
N PHE A 71 10.07 -1.16 10.67
CA PHE A 71 9.84 -1.47 12.08
C PHE A 71 11.12 -2.05 12.72
N PRO A 72 12.14 -1.22 13.02
CA PRO A 72 13.39 -1.69 13.62
C PRO A 72 13.22 -2.40 14.97
N GLU A 73 12.19 -2.06 15.74
CA GLU A 73 11.83 -2.64 17.04
C GLU A 73 11.53 -4.15 16.97
N LEU A 74 11.13 -4.68 15.80
CA LEU A 74 10.91 -6.12 15.64
C LEU A 74 12.19 -6.95 15.85
N LYS A 75 13.37 -6.34 15.67
CA LYS A 75 14.66 -7.02 15.96
C LYS A 75 14.91 -7.19 17.46
N LYS A 76 14.27 -6.35 18.29
CA LYS A 76 14.57 -6.24 19.72
C LYS A 76 13.71 -7.16 20.57
N SER A 77 12.44 -7.36 20.20
CA SER A 77 11.49 -8.17 20.98
C SER A 77 10.75 -9.20 20.12
N ARG A 78 10.65 -10.42 20.66
CA ARG A 78 9.82 -11.48 20.07
C ARG A 78 8.34 -11.15 20.20
N GLY A 79 7.92 -10.56 21.33
CA GLY A 79 6.57 -10.04 21.51
C GLY A 79 6.17 -9.00 20.47
N SER A 80 7.03 -7.98 20.23
CA SER A 80 6.78 -6.98 19.17
C SER A 80 6.64 -7.62 17.79
N THR A 81 7.48 -8.62 17.48
CA THR A 81 7.41 -9.35 16.21
C THR A 81 6.11 -10.13 16.07
N ALA A 82 5.71 -10.86 17.10
CA ALA A 82 4.49 -11.65 17.06
C ALA A 82 3.24 -10.75 16.97
N LEU A 83 3.19 -9.66 17.73
CA LEU A 83 2.09 -8.68 17.67
C LEU A 83 2.01 -8.04 16.28
N TYR A 84 3.15 -7.63 15.72
CA TYR A 84 3.22 -7.10 14.36
C TYR A 84 2.64 -8.06 13.33
N LEU A 85 3.08 -9.33 13.36
CA LEU A 85 2.64 -10.35 12.40
C LEU A 85 1.13 -10.60 12.51
N TYR A 86 0.59 -10.68 13.72
CA TYR A 86 -0.84 -10.81 13.95
C TYR A 86 -1.62 -9.63 13.35
N LEU A 87 -1.27 -8.40 13.73
CA LEU A 87 -1.95 -7.18 13.27
C LEU A 87 -1.86 -7.03 11.74
N ARG A 88 -0.69 -7.29 11.18
CA ARG A 88 -0.46 -7.29 9.74
C ARG A 88 -1.35 -8.32 9.04
N ASN A 89 -1.40 -9.56 9.50
CA ASN A 89 -2.22 -10.61 8.89
C ASN A 89 -3.72 -10.31 9.03
N LYS A 90 -4.15 -9.75 10.16
CA LYS A 90 -5.55 -9.37 10.42
C LYS A 90 -6.01 -8.24 9.50
N LEU A 91 -5.19 -7.21 9.29
CA LEU A 91 -5.45 -6.16 8.28
C LEU A 91 -5.64 -6.72 6.88
N LEU A 92 -4.74 -7.61 6.44
CA LEU A 92 -4.84 -8.24 5.12
C LEU A 92 -6.12 -9.07 5.01
N GLN A 93 -6.44 -9.84 6.05
CA GLN A 93 -7.66 -10.66 6.11
C GLN A 93 -8.92 -9.78 5.99
N MET A 94 -9.00 -8.69 6.75
CA MET A 94 -10.12 -7.75 6.69
C MET A 94 -10.27 -7.12 5.30
N TRP A 95 -9.17 -6.68 4.69
CA TRP A 95 -9.19 -6.14 3.33
C TRP A 95 -9.68 -7.17 2.31
N HIS A 96 -9.17 -8.41 2.38
CA HIS A 96 -9.57 -9.48 1.46
C HIS A 96 -11.04 -9.90 1.61
N ARG A 97 -11.66 -9.66 2.78
CA ARG A 97 -13.08 -9.96 3.01
C ARG A 97 -14.01 -9.06 2.19
N ASN A 98 -13.63 -7.79 1.97
CA ASN A 98 -14.39 -6.89 1.11
C ASN A 98 -13.51 -5.80 0.45
N PRO A 99 -12.79 -6.12 -0.64
CA PRO A 99 -11.90 -5.17 -1.31
C PRO A 99 -12.64 -4.14 -2.17
N ARG A 100 -13.98 -4.07 -2.10
CA ARG A 100 -14.80 -3.11 -2.86
C ARG A 100 -15.02 -1.80 -2.12
N ILE A 101 -14.70 -1.74 -0.83
CA ILE A 101 -14.85 -0.55 0.02
C ILE A 101 -13.52 -0.32 0.72
N GLU A 102 -13.11 0.94 0.84
CA GLU A 102 -11.92 1.31 1.61
C GLU A 102 -11.97 0.76 3.04
N LEU A 103 -10.91 0.09 3.47
CA LEU A 103 -10.69 -0.30 4.86
C LEU A 103 -10.03 0.88 5.59
N THR A 104 -10.77 1.56 6.47
CA THR A 104 -10.22 2.69 7.23
C THR A 104 -9.49 2.21 8.48
N PHE A 105 -8.63 3.09 9.02
CA PHE A 105 -7.99 2.82 10.31
C PHE A 105 -9.02 2.63 11.44
N GLN A 106 -10.13 3.37 11.39
CA GLN A 106 -11.21 3.28 12.37
C GLN A 106 -11.91 1.92 12.31
N ASP A 107 -12.20 1.42 11.10
CA ASP A 107 -12.76 0.08 10.92
C ASP A 107 -11.84 -0.97 11.53
N PHE A 108 -10.52 -0.85 11.29
CA PHE A 108 -9.56 -1.79 11.86
C PHE A 108 -9.51 -1.73 13.38
N MET A 109 -9.39 -0.54 13.97
CA MET A 109 -9.37 -0.38 15.43
C MET A 109 -10.65 -0.91 16.09
N SER A 110 -11.81 -0.81 15.43
CA SER A 110 -13.07 -1.32 15.98
C SER A 110 -13.17 -2.86 16.02
N GLU A 111 -12.34 -3.54 15.24
CA GLU A 111 -12.26 -5.02 15.18
C GLU A 111 -11.21 -5.59 16.14
N LEU A 112 -10.35 -4.73 16.70
CA LEU A 112 -9.34 -5.14 17.67
C LEU A 112 -9.93 -5.16 19.09
N SER A 113 -9.48 -6.13 19.88
CA SER A 113 -9.78 -6.24 21.30
C SER A 113 -8.48 -6.18 22.10
N SER A 114 -8.58 -5.80 23.37
CA SER A 114 -7.44 -5.89 24.29
C SER A 114 -6.86 -7.31 24.30
N PRO A 115 -5.52 -7.46 24.25
CA PRO A 115 -4.50 -6.41 24.34
C PRO A 115 -4.01 -5.86 22.98
N TYR A 116 -4.60 -6.25 21.85
CA TYR A 116 -4.11 -5.91 20.50
C TYR A 116 -4.34 -4.44 20.10
N ASP A 117 -5.26 -3.76 20.78
CA ASP A 117 -5.60 -2.33 20.63
C ASP A 117 -4.79 -1.41 21.58
N SER A 118 -3.95 -1.99 22.46
CA SER A 118 -3.27 -1.27 23.54
C SER A 118 -2.26 -0.21 23.08
N ASP A 119 -1.76 -0.30 21.85
CA ASP A 119 -0.86 0.70 21.26
C ASP A 119 -1.37 1.18 19.90
N PRO A 120 -2.28 2.19 19.88
CA PRO A 120 -2.85 2.70 18.65
C PRO A 120 -1.83 3.32 17.69
N LEU A 121 -0.69 3.82 18.19
CA LEU A 121 0.36 4.41 17.34
C LEU A 121 1.10 3.32 16.57
N PHE A 122 1.43 2.21 17.22
CA PHE A 122 2.01 1.05 16.56
C PHE A 122 1.05 0.47 15.51
N VAL A 123 -0.23 0.26 15.89
CA VAL A 123 -1.26 -0.22 14.96
C VAL A 123 -1.41 0.71 13.75
N ARG A 124 -1.41 2.02 13.97
CA ARG A 124 -1.48 3.03 12.90
C ARG A 124 -0.31 2.96 11.94
N ARG A 125 0.93 2.81 12.46
CA ARG A 125 2.12 2.65 11.59
C ARG A 125 2.01 1.41 10.70
N ILE A 126 1.49 0.30 11.20
CA ILE A 126 1.26 -0.93 10.42
C ILE A 126 0.21 -0.68 9.33
N TYR A 127 -0.93 -0.07 9.69
CA TYR A 127 -1.98 0.30 8.74
C TYR A 127 -1.43 1.19 7.62
N GLU A 128 -0.73 2.27 7.97
CA GLU A 128 -0.17 3.22 7.01
C GLU A 128 0.91 2.56 6.14
N PHE A 129 1.72 1.65 6.69
CA PHE A 129 2.68 0.85 5.93
C PHE A 129 1.98 -0.03 4.89
N LEU A 130 1.01 -0.86 5.30
CA LEU A 130 0.33 -1.76 4.37
C LEU A 130 -0.41 -0.99 3.28
N GLN A 131 -1.04 0.13 3.63
CA GLN A 131 -1.69 1.01 2.68
C GLN A 131 -0.68 1.63 1.71
N ARG A 132 0.43 2.16 2.21
CA ARG A 132 1.46 2.81 1.38
C ARG A 132 2.06 1.87 0.35
N PHE A 133 2.29 0.61 0.73
CA PHE A 133 2.89 -0.39 -0.15
C PHE A 133 1.86 -1.17 -0.98
N GLY A 134 0.57 -0.81 -0.90
CA GLY A 134 -0.47 -1.38 -1.75
C GLY A 134 -0.88 -2.81 -1.37
N TYR A 135 -0.72 -3.20 -0.11
CA TYR A 135 -1.23 -4.46 0.41
C TYR A 135 -2.72 -4.39 0.77
N ILE A 136 -3.20 -3.20 1.15
CA ILE A 136 -4.61 -2.89 1.40
C ILE A 136 -4.99 -1.61 0.65
N ASN A 137 -6.29 -1.36 0.46
CA ASN A 137 -6.79 -0.15 -0.21
C ASN A 137 -6.12 0.07 -1.58
N VAL A 138 -6.03 -1.00 -2.37
CA VAL A 138 -5.39 -1.01 -3.69
C VAL A 138 -6.39 -1.47 -4.75
N GLY A 139 -6.25 -0.96 -5.98
CA GLY A 139 -7.16 -1.30 -7.06
C GLY A 139 -8.45 -0.50 -6.99
N ILE A 140 -9.57 -1.06 -7.44
CA ILE A 140 -10.85 -0.34 -7.60
C ILE A 140 -11.77 -0.62 -6.41
N PHE A 141 -12.00 0.41 -5.60
CA PHE A 141 -12.85 0.38 -4.42
C PHE A 141 -13.54 1.73 -4.20
N ASN A 142 -14.64 1.71 -3.45
CA ASN A 142 -15.39 2.88 -3.02
C ASN A 142 -14.68 3.51 -1.83
N ARG A 143 -14.20 4.73 -2.02
CA ARG A 143 -13.55 5.52 -0.98
C ARG A 143 -14.61 6.18 -0.10
N ILE A 144 -14.49 6.01 1.21
CA ILE A 144 -15.41 6.58 2.20
C ILE A 144 -14.76 7.71 2.98
N SER A 145 -13.43 7.74 3.06
CA SER A 145 -12.68 8.84 3.65
C SER A 145 -12.79 10.13 2.80
N PRO A 146 -12.67 11.32 3.40
CA PRO A 146 -12.70 12.60 2.67
C PRO A 146 -11.49 12.73 1.75
N SER A 147 -11.63 13.35 0.57
CA SER A 147 -10.52 13.49 -0.41
C SER A 147 -9.27 14.08 0.27
N PRO A 148 -8.08 13.48 0.04
CA PRO A 148 -6.87 14.02 0.63
C PRO A 148 -6.62 15.42 0.04
N LYS A 149 -6.04 16.31 0.84
CA LYS A 149 -5.59 17.60 0.32
C LYS A 149 -4.58 17.35 -0.79
N MET A 150 -4.77 18.01 -1.92
CA MET A 150 -3.86 17.85 -3.06
C MET A 150 -2.48 18.42 -2.73
N HIS A 151 -1.45 17.61 -2.91
CA HIS A 151 -0.08 18.06 -2.88
C HIS A 151 0.24 18.91 -4.10
N PRO A 152 1.08 19.95 -3.97
CA PRO A 152 1.43 20.83 -5.09
C PRO A 152 2.34 20.15 -6.12
N ARG A 153 2.90 18.98 -5.79
CA ARG A 153 3.79 18.25 -6.67
C ARG A 153 2.98 17.40 -7.65
N ARG A 154 3.37 17.50 -8.92
CA ARG A 154 2.81 16.71 -10.01
C ARG A 154 3.74 15.57 -10.39
N VAL A 155 3.14 14.41 -10.68
CA VAL A 155 3.83 13.21 -11.16
C VAL A 155 3.37 12.92 -12.58
N ILE A 156 4.32 12.78 -13.50
CA ILE A 156 4.07 12.32 -14.87
C ILE A 156 4.42 10.83 -14.94
N ILE A 157 3.49 10.03 -15.47
CA ILE A 157 3.64 8.60 -15.68
C ILE A 157 3.66 8.35 -17.18
N ILE A 158 4.71 7.69 -17.67
CA ILE A 158 4.86 7.35 -19.09
C ILE A 158 4.32 5.93 -19.30
N GLY A 159 3.22 5.82 -20.04
CA GLY A 159 2.52 4.59 -20.39
C GLY A 159 1.25 4.35 -19.56
N ALA A 160 0.12 4.17 -20.25
CA ALA A 160 -1.18 3.76 -19.70
C ALA A 160 -1.42 2.25 -19.79
N GLY A 161 -0.37 1.45 -19.54
CA GLY A 161 -0.52 0.03 -19.24
C GLY A 161 -1.04 -0.20 -17.81
N ILE A 162 -1.30 -1.45 -17.45
CA ILE A 162 -1.82 -1.80 -16.10
C ILE A 162 -0.96 -1.22 -14.97
N ALA A 163 0.38 -1.30 -15.07
CA ALA A 163 1.30 -0.74 -14.08
C ALA A 163 1.14 0.78 -13.92
N GLY A 164 1.09 1.52 -15.03
CA GLY A 164 0.95 2.98 -15.02
C GLY A 164 -0.41 3.44 -14.48
N ILE A 165 -1.48 2.74 -14.85
CA ILE A 165 -2.84 3.02 -14.36
C ILE A 165 -2.94 2.79 -12.85
N ILE A 166 -2.43 1.66 -12.35
CA ILE A 166 -2.45 1.36 -10.91
C ILE A 166 -1.58 2.37 -10.14
N ALA A 167 -0.40 2.73 -10.65
CA ALA A 167 0.43 3.75 -10.04
C ALA A 167 -0.28 5.11 -9.96
N ALA A 168 -0.88 5.59 -11.06
CA ALA A 168 -1.68 6.82 -11.05
C ALA A 168 -2.80 6.78 -10.03
N ARG A 169 -3.49 5.64 -9.91
CA ARG A 169 -4.59 5.47 -8.98
C ARG A 169 -4.11 5.54 -7.53
N GLN A 170 -3.03 4.86 -7.17
CA GLN A 170 -2.44 4.94 -5.83
C GLN A 170 -1.92 6.34 -5.51
N LEU A 171 -1.25 7.01 -6.47
CA LEU A 171 -0.76 8.38 -6.29
C LEU A 171 -1.91 9.36 -6.03
N LYS A 172 -3.00 9.28 -6.81
CA LYS A 172 -4.20 10.09 -6.59
C LYS A 172 -4.86 9.78 -5.24
N PHE A 173 -4.90 8.51 -4.86
CA PHE A 173 -5.40 8.10 -3.54
C PHE A 173 -4.59 8.73 -2.39
N PHE A 174 -3.28 8.93 -2.57
CA PHE A 174 -2.42 9.67 -1.64
C PHE A 174 -2.43 11.20 -1.83
N GLY A 175 -3.31 11.74 -2.65
CA GLY A 175 -3.46 13.18 -2.86
C GLY A 175 -2.41 13.80 -3.76
N LEU A 176 -1.73 13.03 -4.60
CA LEU A 176 -0.81 13.56 -5.61
C LEU A 176 -1.53 13.81 -6.93
N ASP A 177 -1.13 14.86 -7.64
CA ASP A 177 -1.57 15.12 -9.00
C ASP A 177 -0.80 14.21 -9.98
N ALA A 178 -1.47 13.19 -10.53
CA ALA A 178 -0.87 12.22 -11.44
C ALA A 178 -1.46 12.34 -12.84
N ILE A 179 -0.57 12.55 -13.83
CA ILE A 179 -0.89 12.63 -15.27
C ILE A 179 -0.24 11.44 -15.98
N ILE A 180 -1.01 10.74 -16.81
CA ILE A 180 -0.50 9.63 -17.63
C ILE A 180 -0.33 10.11 -19.08
N LEU A 181 0.82 9.83 -19.67
CA LEU A 181 1.11 10.04 -21.08
C LEU A 181 1.20 8.68 -21.78
N GLU A 182 0.31 8.41 -22.73
CA GLU A 182 0.29 7.16 -23.50
C GLU A 182 0.53 7.46 -24.98
N ALA A 183 1.39 6.66 -25.61
CA ALA A 183 1.77 6.84 -27.01
C ALA A 183 0.68 6.34 -27.97
N ARG A 184 -0.11 5.35 -27.55
CA ARG A 184 -1.19 4.76 -28.34
C ARG A 184 -2.50 5.54 -28.17
N SER A 185 -3.43 5.35 -29.10
CA SER A 185 -4.80 5.86 -29.00
C SER A 185 -5.70 5.08 -28.02
N ARG A 186 -5.11 4.16 -27.22
CA ARG A 186 -5.83 3.31 -26.27
C ARG A 186 -5.00 3.07 -25.02
N ILE A 187 -5.70 2.79 -23.92
CA ILE A 187 -5.08 2.30 -22.68
C ILE A 187 -4.85 0.79 -22.71
N GLY A 188 -4.31 0.23 -21.63
CA GLY A 188 -4.13 -1.20 -21.40
C GLY A 188 -2.75 -1.73 -21.78
N GLY A 189 -2.02 -1.02 -22.65
CA GLY A 189 -0.67 -1.40 -23.07
C GLY A 189 -0.65 -2.77 -23.75
N ARG A 190 -0.05 -3.77 -23.09
CA ARG A 190 0.00 -5.16 -23.56
C ARG A 190 -1.29 -5.94 -23.35
N ILE A 191 -2.27 -5.41 -22.61
CA ILE A 191 -3.65 -5.92 -22.58
C ILE A 191 -4.37 -5.28 -23.78
N SER A 192 -4.95 -6.10 -24.66
CA SER A 192 -5.40 -5.65 -25.97
C SER A 192 -6.53 -6.53 -26.49
N THR A 193 -7.75 -6.17 -26.11
CA THR A 193 -8.97 -6.80 -26.59
C THR A 193 -9.30 -6.32 -28.00
N TYR A 194 -9.41 -7.24 -28.94
CA TYR A 194 -10.01 -7.03 -30.25
C TYR A 194 -11.51 -7.25 -30.16
N ILE A 195 -12.30 -6.27 -30.59
CA ILE A 195 -13.75 -6.34 -30.61
C ILE A 195 -14.20 -5.96 -32.02
N LYS A 196 -14.99 -6.83 -32.67
CA LYS A 196 -15.56 -6.57 -33.99
C LYS A 196 -16.96 -7.19 -34.10
N PRO A 197 -17.95 -6.50 -34.70
CA PRO A 197 -19.24 -7.10 -35.02
C PRO A 197 -19.08 -8.37 -35.88
N LEU A 198 -19.85 -9.41 -35.58
CA LEU A 198 -19.82 -10.67 -36.33
C LEU A 198 -20.41 -10.50 -37.73
N THR A 199 -21.50 -9.73 -37.85
CA THR A 199 -22.08 -9.28 -39.11
C THR A 199 -22.60 -7.85 -38.97
N ASP A 200 -22.77 -7.12 -40.08
CA ASP A 200 -23.30 -5.75 -40.09
C ASP A 200 -24.77 -5.64 -39.61
N THR A 201 -25.42 -6.78 -39.38
CA THR A 201 -26.86 -6.90 -39.09
C THR A 201 -27.17 -7.47 -37.71
N THR A 202 -26.17 -7.97 -36.97
CA THR A 202 -26.37 -8.57 -35.65
C THR A 202 -25.69 -7.76 -34.56
N SER A 203 -26.26 -7.75 -33.36
CA SER A 203 -25.67 -7.17 -32.16
C SER A 203 -24.57 -8.04 -31.54
N MET A 204 -24.13 -9.07 -32.25
CA MET A 204 -23.21 -10.08 -31.72
C MET A 204 -21.78 -9.71 -32.08
N GLU A 205 -20.89 -9.65 -31.09
CA GLU A 205 -19.51 -9.22 -31.25
C GLU A 205 -18.53 -10.39 -31.09
N ILE A 206 -17.51 -10.42 -31.95
CA ILE A 206 -16.33 -11.24 -31.78
C ILE A 206 -15.40 -10.50 -30.82
N VAL A 207 -15.06 -11.15 -29.73
CA VAL A 207 -14.11 -10.66 -28.72
C VAL A 207 -12.91 -11.61 -28.66
N ALA A 208 -11.71 -11.10 -28.89
CA ALA A 208 -10.47 -11.88 -28.81
C ALA A 208 -9.37 -11.08 -28.10
N GLU A 209 -8.63 -11.71 -27.19
CA GLU A 209 -7.46 -11.08 -26.57
C GLU A 209 -6.22 -11.28 -27.45
N LEU A 210 -5.64 -10.18 -27.91
CA LEU A 210 -4.35 -10.17 -28.62
C LEU A 210 -3.16 -10.03 -27.65
N GLY A 211 -3.45 -9.85 -26.37
CA GLY A 211 -2.51 -9.56 -25.31
C GLY A 211 -2.55 -10.59 -24.19
N ALA A 212 -2.59 -10.12 -22.94
CA ALA A 212 -2.77 -10.98 -21.78
C ALA A 212 -4.17 -11.60 -21.76
N SER A 213 -4.25 -12.94 -21.71
CA SER A 213 -5.50 -13.70 -21.74
C SER A 213 -5.66 -14.72 -20.62
N PHE A 214 -4.61 -14.93 -19.81
CA PHE A 214 -4.61 -15.93 -18.73
C PHE A 214 -4.30 -15.27 -17.38
N ILE A 215 -5.05 -15.69 -16.36
CA ILE A 215 -4.75 -15.42 -14.96
C ILE A 215 -4.24 -16.73 -14.36
N TYR A 216 -2.96 -16.77 -14.01
CA TYR A 216 -2.39 -17.92 -13.31
C TYR A 216 -2.81 -17.83 -11.83
N GLY A 217 -3.37 -18.92 -11.30
CA GLY A 217 -3.71 -19.01 -9.88
C GLY A 217 -2.47 -18.88 -8.99
N ALA A 218 -2.64 -18.25 -7.83
CA ALA A 218 -1.64 -18.16 -6.76
C ALA A 218 -1.97 -19.16 -5.65
#